data_AF-A0A7K3XIL8-F1
#
_entry.id   AF-A0A7K3XIL8-F1
#
_cell.length_a   1.000
_cell.length_b   1.000
_cell.length_c   1.000
_cell.angle_alpha   90.00
_cell.angle_beta   90.00
_cell.angle_gamma   90.00
#
_symmetry.space_group_name_H-M   'P 1'
#
loop_
_entity.id
_entity.type
_entity.pdbx_description
1 polymer ?
#
loop_
_entity_poly.entity_id
_entity_poly.type
_entity_poly.pdbx_seq_one_letter_code
_entity_poly.pdbx_strand_id
1 'polypeptide(L)'
;MEKKQIKTYTLTEMKDKYIGKVGTSERDEYEYELNMDVLGKMIKTARLERNLTQEQLGQLIGVQKSQISKLESSTNSATIDTILKVFKALKADIHFNVTLENQYIQLV
;
A
#
# COMPACT_ATOMS: atom_id res chain seq x y z
N MET A 1 4.14 48.20 -0.98
CA MET A 1 3.11 47.14 -0.99
C MET A 1 3.59 46.04 -0.06
N GLU A 2 2.94 45.86 1.10
CA GLU A 2 3.28 44.79 2.04
C GLU A 2 3.05 43.43 1.38
N LYS A 3 4.11 42.60 1.30
CA LYS A 3 3.99 41.23 0.80
C LYS A 3 3.19 40.43 1.83
N LYS A 4 1.94 40.12 1.52
CA LYS A 4 1.10 39.21 2.30
C LYS A 4 1.82 37.85 2.38
N GLN A 5 2.29 37.48 3.57
CA GLN A 5 2.98 36.20 3.78
C GLN A 5 2.04 35.06 3.38
N ILE A 6 2.51 34.17 2.52
CA ILE A 6 1.79 32.94 2.16
C ILE A 6 1.82 32.05 3.39
N LYS A 7 0.64 31.75 3.96
CA LYS A 7 0.52 30.78 5.04
C LYS A 7 0.84 29.40 4.47
N THR A 8 1.96 28.83 4.89
CA THR A 8 2.36 27.47 4.54
C THR A 8 1.97 26.54 5.69
N TYR A 9 1.56 25.33 5.34
CA TYR A 9 1.25 24.28 6.29
C TYR A 9 1.91 23.00 5.79
N THR A 10 2.43 22.22 6.72
CA THR A 10 2.94 20.88 6.43
C THR A 10 1.77 19.93 6.18
N LEU A 11 2.05 18.86 5.43
CA LEU A 11 1.07 17.79 5.23
C LEU A 11 0.61 17.22 6.58
N THR A 12 1.51 17.07 7.55
CA THR A 12 1.18 16.58 8.89
C THR A 12 0.19 17.49 9.61
N GLU A 13 0.42 18.81 9.62
CA GLU A 13 -0.50 19.77 10.25
C GLU A 13 -1.89 19.73 9.61
N MET A 14 -1.95 19.56 8.29
CA MET A 14 -3.22 19.42 7.58
C MET A 14 -3.93 18.12 7.95
N LYS A 15 -3.22 16.98 7.95
CA LYS A 15 -3.85 15.69 8.32
C LYS A 15 -4.31 15.69 9.78
N ASP A 16 -3.53 16.27 10.70
CA ASP A 16 -3.91 16.39 12.11
C ASP A 16 -5.17 17.24 12.30
N LYS A 17 -5.33 18.30 11.49
CA LYS A 17 -6.49 19.18 11.55
C LYS A 17 -7.77 18.55 10.99
N TYR A 18 -7.67 17.75 9.91
CA TYR A 18 -8.84 17.28 9.16
C TYR A 18 -9.19 15.81 9.38
N ILE A 19 -8.25 14.99 9.85
CA ILE A 19 -8.40 13.52 10.00
C ILE A 19 -8.11 13.12 11.46
N GLY A 20 -7.38 13.96 12.20
CA GLY A 20 -6.96 13.69 13.57
C GLY A 20 -5.48 13.33 13.69
N LYS A 21 -5.03 13.29 14.94
CA LYS A 21 -3.64 13.05 15.31
C LYS A 21 -3.29 11.57 15.13
N VAL A 22 -1.99 11.29 14.99
CA VAL A 22 -1.48 9.91 14.96
C VAL A 22 -1.97 9.13 16.19
N GLY A 23 -2.51 7.93 15.97
CA GLY A 23 -3.07 7.06 17.02
C GLY A 23 -4.54 7.29 17.33
N THR A 24 -5.24 8.20 16.62
CA THR A 24 -6.71 8.23 16.64
C THR A 24 -7.27 7.21 15.64
N SER A 25 -8.40 6.59 15.96
CA SER A 25 -9.01 5.57 15.10
C SER A 25 -9.29 6.08 13.68
N GLU A 26 -9.78 7.31 13.54
CA GLU A 26 -10.03 7.95 12.23
C GLU A 26 -8.73 8.11 11.42
N ARG A 27 -7.64 8.50 12.09
CA ARG A 27 -6.34 8.66 11.42
C ARG A 27 -5.73 7.33 11.04
N ASP A 28 -5.81 6.34 11.92
CA ASP A 28 -5.27 5.01 11.69
C ASP A 28 -6.01 4.30 10.55
N GLU A 29 -7.33 4.44 10.47
CA GLU A 29 -8.14 3.91 9.36
C GLU A 29 -7.77 4.59 8.03
N TYR A 30 -7.66 5.91 8.01
CA TYR A 30 -7.22 6.66 6.83
C TYR A 30 -5.84 6.21 6.33
N GLU A 31 -4.84 6.10 7.22
CA GLU A 31 -3.49 5.69 6.83
C GLU A 31 -3.48 4.22 6.38
N TYR A 32 -4.28 3.36 7.00
CA TYR A 32 -4.44 1.97 6.59
C TYR A 32 -4.99 1.87 5.16
N GLU A 33 -6.08 2.57 4.86
CA GLU A 33 -6.66 2.59 3.51
C GLU A 33 -5.66 3.12 2.47
N LEU A 34 -4.94 4.19 2.81
CA LEU A 34 -3.91 4.75 1.93
C LEU A 34 -2.79 3.74 1.65
N ASN A 35 -2.30 3.06 2.68
CA ASN A 35 -1.26 2.03 2.55
C ASN A 35 -1.73 0.84 1.70
N MET A 36 -3.00 0.43 1.84
CA MET A 36 -3.59 -0.63 1.03
C MET A 36 -3.73 -0.21 -0.44
N ASP A 37 -4.12 1.03 -0.73
CA ASP A 37 -4.18 1.55 -2.09
C ASP A 37 -2.78 1.59 -2.75
N VAL A 38 -1.75 1.99 -1.99
CA VAL A 38 -0.35 1.94 -2.46
C VAL A 38 0.06 0.50 -2.80
N LEU A 39 -0.26 -0.47 -1.95
CA LEU A 39 0.06 -1.88 -2.18
C LEU A 39 -0.62 -2.42 -3.45
N GLY A 40 -1.92 -2.13 -3.66
CA GLY A 40 -2.64 -2.51 -4.86
C GLY A 40 -2.03 -1.93 -6.13
N LYS A 41 -1.59 -0.67 -6.09
CA LYS A 41 -0.84 -0.03 -7.18
C LYS A 41 0.50 -0.70 -7.44
N MET A 42 1.24 -1.10 -6.40
CA MET A 42 2.50 -1.83 -6.58
C MET A 42 2.30 -3.17 -7.28
N ILE A 43 1.26 -3.93 -6.92
CA ILE A 43 0.89 -5.18 -7.60
C ILE A 43 0.63 -4.92 -9.08
N LYS A 44 -0.19 -3.90 -9.38
CA LYS A 44 -0.52 -3.52 -10.75
C LYS A 44 0.72 -3.14 -11.56
N THR A 45 1.61 -2.34 -11.00
CA THR A 45 2.86 -1.93 -11.65
C THR A 45 3.73 -3.14 -11.94
N ALA A 46 3.98 -4.00 -10.95
CA ALA A 46 4.77 -5.21 -11.13
C ALA A 46 4.16 -6.16 -12.17
N ARG A 47 2.83 -6.30 -12.21
CA ARG A 47 2.13 -7.08 -13.25
C ARG A 47 2.38 -6.52 -14.65
N LEU A 48 2.29 -5.20 -14.80
CA LEU A 48 2.50 -4.53 -16.09
C LEU A 48 3.95 -4.63 -16.55
N GLU A 49 4.93 -4.52 -15.65
CA GLU A 49 6.35 -4.75 -15.98
C GLU A 49 6.63 -6.18 -16.46
N ARG A 50 5.84 -7.15 -15.98
CA ARG A 50 5.85 -8.54 -16.46
C ARG A 50 5.02 -8.76 -17.72
N ASN A 51 4.39 -7.73 -18.29
CA ASN A 51 3.52 -7.79 -19.46
C ASN A 51 2.35 -8.78 -19.32
N LEU A 52 1.82 -8.94 -18.11
CA LEU A 52 0.70 -9.85 -17.83
C LEU A 52 -0.63 -9.10 -17.80
N THR A 53 -1.70 -9.73 -18.28
CA THR A 53 -3.07 -9.29 -17.99
C THR A 53 -3.50 -9.71 -16.59
N GLN A 54 -4.56 -9.10 -16.05
CA GLN A 54 -5.14 -9.51 -14.77
C GLN A 54 -5.60 -10.97 -14.79
N GLU A 55 -6.09 -11.45 -15.94
CA GLU A 55 -6.53 -12.83 -16.10
C GLU A 55 -5.35 -13.81 -16.12
N GLN A 56 -4.26 -13.45 -16.81
CA GLN A 56 -3.04 -14.25 -16.81
C GLN A 56 -2.41 -14.33 -15.41
N LEU A 57 -2.34 -13.22 -14.69
CA LEU A 57 -1.89 -13.23 -13.29
C LEU A 57 -2.81 -14.10 -12.42
N GLY A 58 -4.13 -13.99 -12.61
CA GLY A 58 -5.12 -14.81 -11.92
C GLY A 58 -4.88 -16.30 -12.15
N GLN A 59 -4.66 -16.72 -13.40
CA GLN A 59 -4.32 -18.10 -13.76
C GLN A 59 -3.02 -18.57 -13.10
N LEU A 60 -1.98 -17.72 -13.05
CA LEU A 60 -0.70 -18.05 -12.40
C LEU A 60 -0.83 -18.32 -10.90
N ILE A 61 -1.71 -17.59 -10.21
CA ILE A 61 -1.91 -17.76 -8.76
C ILE A 61 -3.12 -18.64 -8.41
N GLY A 62 -3.87 -19.11 -9.40
CA GLY A 62 -5.05 -19.96 -9.21
C GLY A 62 -6.31 -19.21 -8.71
N VAL A 63 -6.48 -17.93 -9.09
CA VAL A 63 -7.65 -17.13 -8.72
C VAL A 63 -8.33 -16.52 -9.94
N GLN A 64 -9.56 -16.02 -9.76
CA GLN A 64 -10.29 -15.36 -10.84
C GLN A 64 -9.74 -13.96 -11.13
N LYS A 65 -9.84 -13.51 -12.39
CA LYS A 65 -9.53 -12.12 -12.81
C LYS A 65 -10.17 -11.08 -11.89
N SER A 66 -11.40 -11.31 -11.44
CA SER A 66 -12.13 -10.41 -10.53
C SER A 66 -11.40 -10.20 -9.20
N GLN A 67 -10.74 -11.24 -8.68
CA GLN A 67 -9.94 -11.14 -7.46
C GLN A 67 -8.65 -10.34 -7.68
N ILE A 68 -7.98 -10.51 -8.83
CA ILE A 68 -6.83 -9.65 -9.19
C ILE A 68 -7.26 -8.19 -9.35
N SER A 69 -8.39 -7.95 -10.01
CA SER A 69 -8.92 -6.59 -10.16
C SER A 69 -9.20 -5.95 -8.80
N LYS A 70 -9.80 -6.69 -7.86
CA LYS A 70 -10.01 -6.22 -6.48
C LYS A 70 -8.69 -5.96 -5.77
N LEU A 71 -7.72 -6.87 -5.86
CA LEU A 71 -6.39 -6.70 -5.27
C LEU A 71 -5.69 -5.41 -5.76
N GLU A 72 -5.84 -5.07 -7.03
CA GLU A 72 -5.22 -3.87 -7.63
C GLU A 72 -5.98 -2.57 -7.38
N SER A 73 -7.26 -2.62 -6.98
CA SER A 73 -8.12 -1.43 -6.82
C SER A 73 -8.58 -1.19 -5.38
N SER A 74 -8.59 -2.20 -4.53
CA SER A 74 -8.95 -2.12 -3.10
C SER A 74 -8.39 -3.34 -2.36
N THR A 75 -7.20 -3.19 -1.80
CA THR A 75 -6.46 -4.29 -1.15
C THR A 75 -6.91 -4.54 0.29
N ASN A 76 -7.94 -3.84 0.79
CA ASN A 76 -8.42 -3.89 2.18
C ASN A 76 -8.87 -5.29 2.66
N SER A 77 -9.07 -6.24 1.74
CA SER A 77 -9.47 -7.63 2.04
C SER A 77 -8.39 -8.67 1.76
N ALA A 78 -7.19 -8.25 1.34
CA ALA A 78 -6.12 -9.17 1.00
C ALA A 78 -5.37 -9.64 2.24
N THR A 79 -5.18 -10.95 2.37
CA THR A 79 -4.29 -11.51 3.38
C THR A 79 -2.83 -11.33 2.97
N ILE A 80 -1.92 -11.27 3.95
CA ILE A 80 -0.47 -11.26 3.70
C ILE A 80 -0.08 -12.45 2.80
N ASP A 81 -0.60 -13.65 3.06
CA ASP A 81 -0.35 -14.83 2.22
C ASP A 81 -0.72 -14.61 0.75
N THR A 82 -1.88 -13.98 0.48
CA THR A 82 -2.31 -13.65 -0.88
C THR A 82 -1.34 -12.68 -1.55
N ILE A 83 -0.92 -11.64 -0.83
CA ILE A 83 0.02 -10.63 -1.32
C ILE A 83 1.38 -11.28 -1.65
N LEU A 84 1.89 -12.14 -0.75
CA LEU A 84 3.13 -12.89 -0.98
C LEU A 84 3.04 -13.80 -2.20
N LYS A 85 1.93 -14.53 -2.36
CA LYS A 85 1.70 -15.39 -3.54
C LYS A 85 1.71 -14.59 -4.84
N VAL A 86 1.07 -13.43 -4.86
CA VAL A 86 1.04 -12.52 -6.02
C VAL A 86 2.45 -12.08 -6.40
N PHE A 87 3.21 -11.51 -5.46
CA PHE A 87 4.56 -11.04 -5.74
C PHE A 87 5.52 -12.19 -6.10
N LYS A 88 5.37 -13.37 -5.49
CA LYS A 88 6.10 -14.58 -5.87
C LYS A 88 5.80 -15.00 -7.31
N ALA A 89 4.54 -14.99 -7.74
CA ALA A 89 4.16 -15.29 -9.12
C ALA A 89 4.69 -14.26 -10.13
N LEU A 90 4.82 -13.01 -9.69
CA LEU A 90 5.46 -11.93 -10.44
C LEU A 90 6.99 -11.96 -10.38
N LYS A 91 7.60 -12.97 -9.72
CA LYS A 91 9.05 -13.10 -9.50
C LYS A 91 9.65 -11.79 -8.93
N ALA A 92 8.95 -11.18 -7.99
CA ALA A 92 9.40 -9.98 -7.29
C ALA A 92 9.97 -10.38 -5.93
N ASP A 93 11.13 -9.81 -5.58
CA ASP A 93 11.72 -9.97 -4.25
C ASP A 93 11.05 -8.98 -3.29
N ILE A 94 10.65 -9.50 -2.13
CA ILE A 94 9.96 -8.72 -1.10
C ILE A 94 10.87 -8.67 0.13
N HIS A 95 11.21 -7.45 0.55
CA HIS A 95 12.00 -7.21 1.75
C HIS A 95 11.08 -6.59 2.81
N PHE A 96 10.87 -7.32 3.91
CA PHE A 96 10.16 -6.78 5.07
C PHE A 96 11.16 -6.21 6.06
N ASN A 97 10.96 -4.95 6.43
CA ASN A 97 11.69 -4.32 7.52
C ASN A 97 10.75 -4.19 8.71
N VAL A 98 11.12 -4.81 9.84
CA VAL A 98 10.39 -4.70 11.09
C VAL A 98 11.26 -3.91 12.06
N THR A 99 10.68 -2.86 12.65
CA THR A 99 11.36 -2.01 13.63
C THR A 99 10.64 -2.14 14.97
N LEU A 100 11.39 -2.42 16.03
CA LEU A 100 10.91 -2.41 17.42
C LEU A 100 11.79 -1.44 18.20
N GLU A 101 11.20 -0.45 18.86
CA GLU A 101 11.94 0.56 19.65
C GLU A 101 13.09 1.24 18.87
N ASN A 102 12.87 1.53 17.59
CA ASN A 102 13.86 2.07 16.64
C ASN A 102 15.05 1.15 16.32
N GLN A 103 14.96 -0.14 16.66
CA GLN A 103 15.93 -1.15 16.27
C GLN A 103 15.34 -2.06 15.19
N TYR A 104 16.09 -2.28 14.12
CA TYR A 104 15.71 -3.23 13.08
C TYR A 104 15.82 -4.66 13.62
N ILE A 105 14.74 -5.42 13.50
CA ILE A 105 14.76 -6.85 13.77
C ILE A 105 15.32 -7.53 12.53
N GLN A 106 16.50 -8.15 12.65
CA GLN A 106 16.97 -9.11 11.66
C GLN A 106 16.46 -10.50 12.05
N LEU A 107 15.72 -11.13 11.14
CA LEU A 107 15.46 -12.57 11.24
C LEU A 107 16.74 -13.28 10.81
N VAL A 108 17.32 -14.07 11.72
CA VAL A 108 18.48 -14.95 11.46
C VAL A 108 18.01 -16.20 10.72
#